data_AF-Q01VW4-F1
#
_entry.id   AF-Q01VW4-F1
#
_cell.length_a   1.000
_cell.length_b   1.000
_cell.length_c   1.000
_cell.angle_alpha   90.00
_cell.angle_beta   90.00
_cell.angle_gamma   90.00
#
_symmetry.space_group_name_H-M   'P 1'
#
loop_
_entity.id
_entity.type
_entity.pdbx_description
1 polymer ?
#
loop_
_entity_poly.entity_id
_entity_poly.type
_entity_poly.pdbx_seq_one_letter_code
_entity_poly.pdbx_strand_id
1 'polypeptide(L)'
;MLPLASLWSQDQPAYTFGTTVVDSSGLQGRVFQLEPNTQKLPKLSRLKPVATIYTTSLNVWPQHFAQGFPNIDDLFEWFAIEYTGRFWIEKEGQYRFSLLADDGARLEVNNKLVIDNDGVHRAAAISAAATLSRGVHEIKVEYFQGPRYTVALVLAIGIPGEHWRIFDMRDFKPPLDPALWVKGKISDIKRQTMP
;
A
#
# COMPACT_ATOMS: atom_id res chain seq x y z
N MET A 1 4.41 -48.40 15.81
CA MET A 1 4.55 -47.53 14.63
C MET A 1 3.32 -46.65 14.55
N LEU A 2 3.42 -45.40 15.02
CA LEU A 2 2.40 -44.36 14.87
C LEU A 2 2.82 -43.49 13.68
N PRO A 3 1.92 -43.05 12.78
CA PRO A 3 2.30 -42.12 11.74
C PRO A 3 2.48 -40.72 12.33
N LEU A 4 3.60 -40.10 12.00
CA LEU A 4 3.92 -38.70 12.25
C LEU A 4 2.88 -37.80 11.56
N ALA A 5 1.96 -37.25 12.33
CA ALA A 5 1.38 -35.96 11.99
C ALA A 5 2.47 -34.90 12.24
N SER A 6 2.95 -34.24 11.19
CA SER A 6 3.91 -33.14 11.34
C SER A 6 3.77 -32.10 10.22
N LEU A 7 3.28 -30.94 10.65
CA LEU A 7 3.62 -29.60 10.20
C LEU A 7 3.38 -29.23 8.73
N TRP A 8 2.12 -29.07 8.36
CA TRP A 8 1.73 -28.11 7.31
C TRP A 8 0.54 -27.27 7.81
N SER A 9 0.73 -26.57 8.93
CA SER A 9 0.01 -25.32 9.16
C SER A 9 0.85 -24.24 8.47
N GLN A 10 0.68 -24.09 7.16
CA GLN A 10 0.97 -22.80 6.55
C GLN A 10 -0.04 -21.85 7.17
N ASP A 11 0.41 -21.03 8.12
CA ASP A 11 -0.30 -19.84 8.54
C ASP A 11 -0.62 -19.05 7.26
N GLN A 12 -1.84 -19.20 6.77
CA GLN A 12 -2.35 -18.34 5.71
C GLN A 12 -2.19 -16.92 6.25
N PRO A 13 -1.52 -16.00 5.53
CA PRO A 13 -1.41 -14.63 6.01
C PRO A 13 -2.83 -14.11 6.23
N ALA A 14 -3.13 -13.67 7.44
CA ALA A 14 -4.41 -13.03 7.71
C ALA A 14 -4.51 -11.78 6.82
N TYR A 15 -5.29 -11.87 5.75
CA TYR A 15 -5.53 -10.76 4.85
C TYR A 15 -6.45 -9.75 5.54
N THR A 16 -5.88 -8.71 6.16
CA THR A 16 -6.62 -7.48 6.43
C THR A 16 -6.63 -6.67 5.15
N PHE A 17 -7.68 -6.82 4.35
CA PHE A 17 -7.98 -5.93 3.24
C PHE A 17 -9.48 -5.70 3.18
N GLY A 18 -9.92 -4.44 3.14
CA GLY A 18 -11.33 -4.09 3.05
C GLY A 18 -12.18 -4.45 4.28
N THR A 19 -12.52 -3.46 5.11
CA THR A 19 -13.63 -3.51 6.07
C THR A 19 -14.62 -2.38 5.77
N THR A 20 -15.87 -2.50 6.24
CA THR A 20 -16.89 -1.44 6.20
C THR A 20 -16.88 -0.54 7.45
N VAL A 21 -16.03 -0.87 8.43
CA VAL A 21 -15.90 -0.14 9.71
C VAL A 21 -14.74 0.86 9.64
N VAL A 22 -15.00 2.10 10.05
CA VAL A 22 -13.99 3.16 10.10
C VAL A 22 -13.08 2.92 11.31
N ASP A 23 -11.81 2.57 11.05
CA ASP A 23 -10.72 2.74 11.99
C ASP A 23 -9.98 4.03 11.64
N SER A 24 -9.87 4.97 12.58
CA SER A 24 -9.09 6.21 12.41
C SER A 24 -7.60 5.96 12.10
N SER A 25 -7.15 4.71 12.30
CA SER A 25 -5.81 4.20 12.06
C SER A 25 -5.73 3.36 10.77
N GLY A 26 -6.74 3.40 9.90
CA GLY A 26 -6.76 2.70 8.62
C GLY A 26 -6.45 3.59 7.42
N LEU A 27 -6.09 2.97 6.31
CA LEU A 27 -6.16 3.52 4.97
C LEU A 27 -7.60 3.46 4.48
N GLN A 28 -8.12 4.57 3.99
CA GLN A 28 -9.35 4.61 3.19
C GLN A 28 -8.98 4.41 1.72
N GLY A 29 -9.47 3.34 1.10
CA GLY A 29 -9.35 3.06 -0.33
C GLY A 29 -10.62 3.46 -1.09
N ARG A 30 -10.49 4.40 -2.04
CA ARG A 30 -11.56 4.72 -3.00
C ARG A 30 -11.34 3.90 -4.26
N VAL A 31 -12.31 3.07 -4.62
CA VAL A 31 -12.23 2.16 -5.78
C VAL A 31 -12.83 2.83 -7.00
N PHE A 32 -12.17 2.71 -8.16
CA PHE A 32 -12.58 3.29 -9.43
C PHE A 32 -12.56 2.20 -10.50
N GLN A 33 -13.59 2.17 -11.34
CA GLN A 33 -13.56 1.37 -12.56
C GLN A 33 -12.85 2.17 -13.66
N LEU A 34 -12.00 1.48 -14.42
CA LEU A 34 -11.24 2.04 -15.53
C LEU A 34 -11.76 1.50 -16.86
N GLU A 35 -11.45 2.23 -17.92
CA GLU A 35 -11.69 1.75 -19.28
C GLU A 35 -10.76 0.58 -19.62
N PRO A 36 -11.25 -0.44 -20.35
CA PRO A 36 -10.39 -1.50 -20.87
C PRO A 36 -9.20 -0.93 -21.66
N ASN A 37 -8.04 -1.58 -21.54
CA ASN A 37 -6.76 -1.17 -22.15
C ASN A 37 -6.13 0.10 -21.56
N THR A 38 -6.56 0.55 -20.38
CA THR A 38 -5.87 1.62 -19.64
C THR A 38 -4.41 1.22 -19.34
N GLN A 39 -3.45 1.99 -19.83
CA GLN A 39 -2.03 1.61 -19.78
C GLN A 39 -1.30 2.03 -18.49
N LYS A 40 -1.90 2.93 -17.70
CA LYS A 40 -1.34 3.48 -16.45
C LYS A 40 -2.41 4.25 -15.67
N LEU A 41 -2.13 4.65 -14.43
CA LEU A 41 -3.03 5.45 -13.60
C LEU A 41 -3.51 6.71 -14.33
N PRO A 42 -4.83 6.87 -14.54
CA PRO A 42 -5.39 8.13 -15.01
C PRO A 42 -5.45 9.15 -13.86
N LYS A 43 -5.92 10.36 -14.16
CA LYS A 43 -6.22 11.35 -13.12
C LYS A 43 -7.48 10.93 -12.37
N LEU A 44 -7.33 10.16 -11.27
CA LEU A 44 -8.44 9.62 -10.47
C LEU A 44 -9.36 10.71 -9.91
N SER A 45 -8.85 11.93 -9.68
CA SER A 45 -9.65 13.09 -9.29
C SER A 45 -10.73 13.50 -10.30
N ARG A 46 -10.68 12.98 -11.54
CA ARG A 46 -11.69 13.19 -12.59
C ARG A 46 -12.71 12.06 -12.69
N LEU A 47 -12.53 10.98 -11.92
CA LEU A 47 -13.41 9.82 -11.91
C LEU A 47 -14.28 9.82 -10.65
N LYS A 48 -15.45 9.18 -10.75
CA LYS A 48 -16.30 8.94 -9.59
C LYS A 48 -15.96 7.57 -9.00
N PRO A 49 -15.69 7.45 -7.69
CA PRO A 49 -15.46 6.15 -7.08
C PRO A 49 -16.74 5.32 -7.09
N VAL A 50 -16.60 4.01 -7.29
CA VAL A 50 -17.69 3.02 -7.30
C VAL A 50 -17.85 2.35 -5.93
N ALA A 51 -16.80 2.32 -5.12
CA ALA A 51 -16.83 1.79 -3.76
C ALA A 51 -15.83 2.50 -2.84
N THR A 52 -15.98 2.30 -1.54
CA THR A 52 -14.99 2.69 -0.52
C THR A 52 -14.73 1.49 0.38
N ILE A 53 -13.46 1.23 0.63
CA ILE A 53 -12.96 0.15 1.49
C ILE A 53 -11.97 0.69 2.51
N TYR A 54 -11.73 -0.06 3.57
CA TYR A 54 -10.76 0.30 4.60
C TYR A 54 -9.77 -0.84 4.86
N THR A 55 -8.50 -0.55 5.07
CA THR A 55 -7.49 -1.56 5.44
C THR A 55 -6.41 -0.94 6.31
N THR A 56 -5.70 -1.72 7.13
CA THR A 56 -4.54 -1.21 7.89
C THR A 56 -3.22 -1.41 7.14
N SER A 57 -3.18 -2.27 6.14
CA SER A 57 -1.97 -2.57 5.36
C SER A 57 -2.30 -2.94 3.91
N LEU A 58 -1.31 -2.76 3.04
CA LEU A 58 -1.35 -3.22 1.65
C LEU A 58 -0.45 -4.45 1.55
N ASN A 59 -1.04 -5.63 1.55
CA ASN A 59 -0.34 -6.91 1.67
C ASN A 59 -0.98 -8.00 0.79
N VAL A 60 -1.10 -7.70 -0.50
CA VAL A 60 -1.54 -8.65 -1.54
C VAL A 60 -0.31 -9.11 -2.30
N TRP A 61 0.25 -10.25 -1.90
CA TRP A 61 1.35 -10.87 -2.65
C TRP A 61 0.87 -11.36 -4.01
N PRO A 62 1.78 -11.55 -4.99
CA PRO A 62 1.42 -12.02 -6.32
C PRO A 62 0.53 -13.26 -6.26
N GLN A 63 -0.68 -13.12 -6.78
CA GLN A 63 -1.66 -14.18 -6.88
C GLN A 63 -2.35 -14.14 -8.24
N HIS A 64 -2.95 -15.27 -8.63
CA HIS A 64 -3.59 -15.39 -9.93
C HIS A 64 -4.81 -14.46 -10.02
N PHE A 65 -4.96 -13.72 -11.13
CA PHE A 65 -6.01 -12.70 -11.30
C PHE A 65 -7.42 -13.22 -11.03
N ALA A 66 -7.70 -14.49 -11.35
CA ALA A 66 -9.02 -15.11 -11.15
C ALA A 66 -9.43 -15.24 -9.67
N GLN A 67 -8.52 -14.99 -8.72
CA GLN A 67 -8.86 -14.86 -7.31
C GLN A 67 -9.46 -13.48 -6.98
N GLY A 68 -9.37 -12.53 -7.91
CA GLY A 68 -9.81 -11.16 -7.74
C GLY A 68 -8.94 -10.38 -6.77
N PHE A 69 -9.31 -9.13 -6.55
CA PHE A 69 -8.76 -8.34 -5.48
C PHE A 69 -9.38 -8.79 -4.13
N PRO A 70 -8.57 -9.10 -3.10
CA PRO A 70 -9.10 -9.68 -1.86
C PRO A 70 -10.24 -8.88 -1.22
N ASN A 71 -11.30 -9.58 -0.84
CA ASN A 71 -12.48 -9.07 -0.13
C ASN A 71 -13.26 -7.96 -0.85
N ILE A 72 -13.15 -7.88 -2.19
CA ILE A 72 -14.00 -7.03 -3.02
C ILE A 72 -14.52 -7.88 -4.17
N ASP A 73 -15.80 -8.21 -4.12
CA ASP A 73 -16.45 -9.00 -5.16
C ASP A 73 -16.33 -8.32 -6.53
N ASP A 74 -16.12 -9.14 -7.57
CA ASP A 74 -16.06 -8.73 -8.98
C ASP A 74 -14.97 -7.70 -9.36
N LEU A 75 -13.98 -7.47 -8.50
CA LEU A 75 -12.85 -6.57 -8.79
C LEU A 75 -11.64 -7.35 -9.33
N PHE A 76 -11.59 -7.55 -10.66
CA PHE A 76 -10.59 -8.40 -11.31
C PHE A 76 -9.54 -7.66 -12.12
N GLU A 77 -9.96 -6.78 -13.02
CA GLU A 77 -9.10 -6.03 -13.93
C GLU A 77 -9.73 -4.68 -14.26
N TRP A 78 -8.92 -3.77 -14.81
CA TRP A 78 -9.35 -2.43 -15.20
C TRP A 78 -9.99 -1.67 -14.03
N PHE A 79 -9.27 -1.61 -12.93
CA PHE A 79 -9.66 -0.82 -11.79
C PHE A 79 -8.46 -0.07 -11.22
N ALA A 80 -8.76 1.01 -10.49
CA ALA A 80 -7.79 1.68 -9.66
C ALA A 80 -8.31 1.79 -8.24
N ILE A 81 -7.40 1.87 -7.28
CA ILE A 81 -7.72 2.18 -5.89
C ILE A 81 -6.78 3.27 -5.39
N GLU A 82 -7.36 4.34 -4.88
CA GLU A 82 -6.64 5.39 -4.18
C GLU A 82 -6.78 5.20 -2.67
N TYR A 83 -5.70 4.76 -2.04
CA TYR A 83 -5.57 4.67 -0.60
C TYR A 83 -5.07 5.99 -0.04
N THR A 84 -5.73 6.50 0.99
CA THR A 84 -5.30 7.69 1.75
C THR A 84 -5.32 7.40 3.24
N GLY A 85 -4.39 7.98 3.98
CA GLY A 85 -4.33 7.84 5.44
C GLY A 85 -3.35 8.80 6.07
N ARG A 86 -3.24 8.73 7.40
CA ARG A 86 -2.26 9.48 8.19
C ARG A 86 -1.54 8.56 9.16
N PHE A 87 -0.23 8.69 9.25
CA PHE A 87 0.61 7.86 10.12
C PHE A 87 1.57 8.73 10.91
N TRP A 88 1.92 8.31 12.13
CA TRP A 88 2.80 9.02 13.04
C TRP A 88 4.22 8.46 12.99
N ILE A 89 5.19 9.35 12.80
CA ILE A 89 6.60 9.05 13.00
C ILE A 89 7.00 9.55 14.38
N GLU A 90 7.39 8.61 15.25
CA GLU A 90 7.93 8.93 16.58
C GLU A 90 9.41 9.28 16.51
N LYS A 91 10.19 8.43 15.83
CA LYS A 91 11.63 8.61 15.66
C LYS A 91 11.94 9.14 14.28
N GLU A 92 12.49 10.35 14.21
CA GLU A 92 12.98 10.89 12.96
C GLU A 92 14.14 10.07 12.39
N GLY A 93 14.28 10.09 11.06
CA GLY A 93 15.39 9.42 10.40
C GLY A 93 15.10 9.06 8.96
N GLN A 94 16.02 8.30 8.36
CA GLN A 94 15.88 7.80 6.99
C GLN A 94 15.06 6.50 6.95
N TYR A 95 13.84 6.60 6.47
CA TYR A 95 12.97 5.46 6.21
C TYR A 95 13.18 4.97 4.78
N ARG A 96 13.02 3.67 4.59
CA ARG A 96 13.02 3.03 3.27
C ARG A 96 11.62 2.50 3.00
N PHE A 97 11.14 2.67 1.78
CA PHE A 97 9.86 2.15 1.31
C PHE A 97 10.12 1.21 0.13
N SER A 98 9.32 0.15 0.03
CA SER A 98 9.27 -0.72 -1.13
C SER A 98 7.80 -0.91 -1.52
N LEU A 99 7.49 -0.70 -2.79
CA LEU A 99 6.15 -0.82 -3.33
C LEU A 99 6.17 -1.86 -4.46
N LEU A 100 5.60 -3.03 -4.18
CA LEU A 100 5.35 -4.08 -5.16
C LEU A 100 3.98 -3.84 -5.78
N ALA A 101 3.91 -3.88 -7.11
CA ALA A 101 2.66 -3.79 -7.85
C ALA A 101 2.66 -4.76 -9.04
N ASP A 102 1.48 -5.32 -9.31
CA ASP A 102 1.02 -5.87 -10.58
C ASP A 102 -0.43 -5.37 -10.74
N ASP A 103 -0.78 -4.52 -11.70
CA ASP A 103 0.13 -3.86 -12.65
C ASP A 103 0.96 -2.77 -11.97
N GLY A 104 0.44 -1.55 -11.78
CA GLY A 104 1.26 -0.43 -11.33
C GLY A 104 0.71 0.34 -10.14
N ALA A 105 1.59 1.03 -9.44
CA ALA A 105 1.25 1.84 -8.28
C ALA A 105 2.20 3.03 -8.06
N ARG A 106 1.72 4.06 -7.36
CA ARG A 106 2.52 5.19 -6.88
C ARG A 106 2.36 5.36 -5.38
N LEU A 107 3.45 5.74 -4.71
CA LEU A 107 3.44 6.16 -3.31
C LEU A 107 3.77 7.64 -3.22
N GLU A 108 2.91 8.40 -2.55
CA GLU A 108 3.18 9.76 -2.11
C GLU A 108 3.15 9.85 -0.58
N VAL A 109 4.04 10.66 -0.02
CA VAL A 109 4.04 11.03 1.40
C VAL A 109 4.07 12.56 1.50
N ASN A 110 3.13 13.15 2.24
CA ASN A 110 2.93 14.60 2.32
C ASN A 110 2.87 15.28 0.94
N ASN A 111 2.13 14.68 0.00
CA ASN A 111 1.99 15.14 -1.39
C ASN A 111 3.31 15.22 -2.18
N LYS A 112 4.35 14.51 -1.74
CA LYS A 112 5.58 14.31 -2.50
C LYS A 112 5.65 12.87 -3.00
N LEU A 113 5.83 12.69 -4.30
CA LEU A 113 6.06 11.40 -4.93
C LEU A 113 7.31 10.74 -4.34
N VAL A 114 7.16 9.57 -3.73
CA VAL A 114 8.27 8.78 -3.15
C VAL A 114 8.64 7.64 -4.08
N ILE A 115 7.66 6.88 -4.57
CA ILE A 115 7.85 5.80 -5.55
C ILE A 115 6.88 5.99 -6.71
N ASP A 116 7.39 5.85 -7.93
CA ASP A 116 6.60 5.76 -9.15
C ASP A 116 6.86 4.40 -9.80
N ASN A 117 5.93 3.47 -9.60
CA ASN A 117 5.91 2.12 -10.16
C ASN A 117 4.65 1.97 -11.03
N ASP A 118 4.27 3.03 -11.76
CA ASP A 118 3.06 3.08 -12.59
C ASP A 118 3.32 2.53 -14.00
N GLY A 119 2.24 2.16 -14.69
CA GLY A 119 2.29 1.50 -16.00
C GLY A 119 2.02 0.00 -15.95
N VAL A 120 1.63 -0.57 -17.08
CA VAL A 120 1.38 -2.01 -17.24
C VAL A 120 2.71 -2.75 -17.16
N HIS A 121 2.84 -3.65 -16.18
CA HIS A 121 4.01 -4.48 -16.00
C HIS A 121 3.70 -5.67 -15.07
N ARG A 122 4.50 -6.73 -15.19
CA ARG A 122 4.44 -7.86 -14.25
C ARG A 122 4.82 -7.41 -12.84
N ALA A 123 4.40 -8.19 -11.84
CA ALA A 123 4.75 -8.03 -10.44
C ALA A 123 6.22 -7.65 -10.24
N ALA A 124 6.45 -6.39 -9.86
CA ALA A 124 7.77 -5.82 -9.65
C ALA A 124 7.72 -4.85 -8.47
N ALA A 125 8.81 -4.80 -7.70
CA ALA A 125 8.95 -3.90 -6.57
C ALA A 125 9.99 -2.81 -6.86
N ILE A 126 9.64 -1.56 -6.59
CA ILE A 126 10.57 -0.42 -6.59
C ILE A 126 10.76 0.03 -5.15
N SER A 127 11.99 0.38 -4.80
CA SER A 127 12.32 0.96 -3.50
C SER A 127 12.79 2.41 -3.59
N ALA A 128 12.51 3.16 -2.53
CA ALA A 128 13.03 4.50 -2.32
C ALA A 128 13.34 4.72 -0.84
N ALA A 129 14.18 5.71 -0.55
CA ALA A 129 14.42 6.18 0.82
C ALA A 129 14.00 7.65 0.95
N ALA A 130 13.55 8.05 2.14
CA ALA A 130 13.25 9.44 2.46
C ALA A 130 13.50 9.72 3.93
N THR A 131 13.95 10.92 4.25
CA THR A 131 14.05 11.38 5.64
C THR A 131 12.68 11.85 6.11
N LEU A 132 12.18 11.29 7.21
CA LEU A 132 10.95 11.71 7.87
C LEU A 132 11.27 12.31 9.23
N SER A 133 10.74 13.50 9.52
CA SER A 133 10.81 14.08 10.86
C SER A 133 9.77 13.46 11.78
N ARG A 134 9.90 13.66 13.10
CA ARG A 134 8.80 13.35 14.04
C ARG A 134 7.53 14.11 13.63
N GLY A 135 6.37 13.46 13.69
CA GLY A 135 5.09 14.08 13.40
C GLY A 135 4.10 13.21 12.63
N VAL A 136 2.93 13.77 12.35
CA VAL A 136 1.90 13.20 11.48
C VAL A 136 2.28 13.42 10.03
N HIS A 137 2.28 12.34 9.26
CA HIS A 137 2.48 12.32 7.81
C HIS A 137 1.21 11.84 7.10
N GLU A 138 0.91 12.45 5.97
CA GLU A 138 -0.11 11.97 5.03
C GLU A 138 0.52 10.93 4.11
N ILE A 139 -0.17 9.82 3.87
CA ILE A 139 0.19 8.80 2.89
C ILE A 139 -0.90 8.72 1.84
N LYS A 140 -0.50 8.62 0.57
CA LYS A 140 -1.36 8.27 -0.54
C LYS A 140 -0.71 7.17 -1.36
N VAL A 141 -1.44 6.08 -1.61
CA VAL A 141 -1.04 5.04 -2.56
C VAL A 141 -2.09 4.95 -3.64
N GLU A 142 -1.71 5.21 -4.88
CA GLU A 142 -2.57 4.96 -6.04
C GLU A 142 -2.14 3.63 -6.63
N TYR A 143 -3.06 2.69 -6.78
CA TYR A 143 -2.83 1.40 -7.40
C TYR A 143 -3.74 1.25 -8.61
N PHE A 144 -3.28 0.62 -9.68
CA PHE A 144 -4.12 0.19 -10.78
C PHE A 144 -3.79 -1.24 -11.19
N GLN A 145 -4.85 -2.00 -11.47
CA GLN A 145 -4.77 -3.27 -12.17
C GLN A 145 -5.26 -3.05 -13.60
N GLY A 146 -4.40 -3.34 -14.56
CA GLY A 146 -4.73 -3.43 -15.97
C GLY A 146 -5.16 -4.86 -16.31
N PRO A 147 -4.63 -5.48 -17.37
CA PRO A 147 -5.05 -6.81 -17.80
C PRO A 147 -4.55 -7.91 -16.84
N ARG A 148 -5.16 -9.10 -16.93
CA ARG A 148 -4.60 -10.37 -16.40
C ARG A 148 -3.07 -10.51 -16.68
N TYR A 149 -2.30 -11.30 -15.93
CA TYR A 149 -2.65 -12.57 -15.25
C TYR A 149 -2.49 -12.61 -13.74
N THR A 150 -1.86 -11.60 -13.16
CA THR A 150 -1.52 -11.58 -11.74
C THR A 150 -2.08 -10.29 -11.14
N VAL A 151 -2.39 -10.33 -9.85
CA VAL A 151 -2.72 -9.15 -9.05
C VAL A 151 -1.76 -9.10 -7.89
N ALA A 152 -1.19 -7.93 -7.62
CA ALA A 152 -0.27 -7.75 -6.51
C ALA A 152 -0.22 -6.29 -6.05
N LEU A 153 -0.21 -6.09 -4.73
CA LEU A 153 0.00 -4.79 -4.09
C LEU A 153 0.57 -5.00 -2.69
N VAL A 154 1.87 -4.75 -2.52
CA VAL A 154 2.54 -4.81 -1.22
C VAL A 154 3.28 -3.50 -0.95
N LEU A 155 2.97 -2.87 0.20
CA LEU A 155 3.76 -1.77 0.74
C LEU A 155 4.56 -2.27 1.94
N ALA A 156 5.89 -2.19 1.83
CA ALA A 156 6.82 -2.52 2.90
C ALA A 156 7.62 -1.28 3.33
N ILE A 157 8.06 -1.28 4.59
CA ILE A 157 8.86 -0.23 5.19
C ILE A 157 10.08 -0.80 5.91
N GLY A 158 11.21 -0.08 5.82
CA GLY A 158 12.41 -0.28 6.62
C GLY A 158 12.61 0.93 7.52
N ILE A 159 12.37 0.75 8.82
CA ILE A 159 12.53 1.78 9.85
C ILE A 159 14.04 2.01 10.11
N PRO A 160 14.49 3.22 10.48
CA PRO A 160 15.90 3.49 10.77
C PRO A 160 16.51 2.50 11.78
N GLY A 161 17.45 1.68 11.33
CA GLY A 161 18.12 0.66 12.15
C GLY A 161 17.38 -0.67 12.27
N GLU A 162 16.27 -0.85 11.55
CA GLU A 162 15.46 -2.07 11.58
C GLU A 162 15.41 -2.79 10.22
N HIS A 163 14.94 -4.04 10.26
CA HIS A 163 14.69 -4.85 9.07
C HIS A 163 13.42 -4.39 8.34
N TRP A 164 13.27 -4.83 7.09
CA TRP A 164 12.06 -4.63 6.31
C TRP A 164 10.89 -5.40 6.91
N ARG A 165 9.70 -4.79 6.89
CA ARG A 165 8.43 -5.42 7.23
C ARG A 165 7.28 -4.79 6.45
N ILE A 166 6.11 -5.42 6.47
CA ILE A 166 4.88 -4.83 5.91
C ILE A 166 4.60 -3.51 6.63
N PHE A 167 4.26 -2.48 5.85
CA PHE A 167 3.79 -1.23 6.41
C PHE A 167 2.36 -1.44 6.91
N ASP A 168 2.20 -1.45 8.23
CA ASP A 168 0.90 -1.51 8.89
C ASP A 168 0.66 -0.23 9.67
N MET A 169 -0.44 0.45 9.35
CA MET A 169 -0.81 1.73 9.99
C MET A 169 -0.94 1.62 11.51
N ARG A 170 -1.23 0.43 12.05
CA ARG A 170 -1.35 0.20 13.50
C ARG A 170 -0.04 0.39 14.26
N ASP A 171 1.10 0.31 13.59
CA ASP A 171 2.43 0.52 14.17
C ASP A 171 2.82 1.99 14.26
N PHE A 172 2.08 2.87 13.59
CA PHE A 172 2.38 4.30 13.44
C PHE A 172 1.24 5.14 14.01
N LYS A 173 0.76 4.78 15.20
CA LYS A 173 -0.29 5.51 15.90
C LYS A 173 0.28 6.79 16.54
N PRO A 174 -0.45 7.91 16.49
CA PRO A 174 -0.03 9.12 17.17
C PRO A 174 -0.17 9.00 18.69
N PRO A 175 0.47 9.90 19.46
CA PRO A 175 0.22 10.02 20.89
C PRO A 175 -1.27 10.23 21.18
N LEU A 176 -1.74 9.69 22.31
CA LEU A 176 -3.15 9.80 22.72
C LEU A 176 -3.59 11.26 22.91
N ASP A 177 -2.68 12.13 23.35
CA ASP A 177 -2.93 13.56 23.48
C ASP A 177 -2.77 14.29 22.12
N PRO A 178 -3.85 14.80 21.53
CA PRO A 178 -3.80 15.53 20.26
C PRO A 178 -2.98 16.82 20.32
N ALA A 179 -2.76 17.39 21.51
CA ALA A 179 -1.94 18.59 21.67
C ALA A 179 -0.46 18.35 21.31
N LEU A 180 -0.02 17.08 21.31
CA LEU A 180 1.33 16.69 20.92
C LEU A 180 1.51 16.50 19.42
N TRP A 181 0.44 16.57 18.64
CA TRP A 181 0.47 16.30 17.22
C TRP A 181 1.10 17.47 16.47
N VAL A 182 2.22 17.18 15.81
CA VAL A 182 2.91 18.13 14.93
C VAL A 182 2.90 17.61 13.51
N LYS A 183 2.90 18.50 12.51
CA LYS A 183 3.01 18.10 11.11
C LYS A 183 4.42 17.60 10.83
N GLY A 184 4.54 16.35 10.42
CA GLY A 184 5.79 15.76 9.98
C GLY A 184 6.25 16.33 8.63
N LYS A 185 7.55 16.30 8.38
CA LYS A 185 8.20 16.79 7.16
C LYS A 185 8.95 15.65 6.49
N ILE A 186 8.91 15.63 5.16
CA ILE A 186 9.66 14.68 4.33
C ILE A 186 10.72 15.44 3.51
N SER A 187 11.94 14.92 3.50
CA SER A 187 13.08 15.43 2.71
C SER A 187 13.92 14.29 2.15
N ASP A 188 14.95 14.64 1.38
CA ASP A 188 16.01 13.72 0.92
C ASP A 188 15.49 12.45 0.25
N ILE A 189 14.46 12.59 -0.59
CA ILE A 189 13.86 11.46 -1.31
C ILE A 189 14.87 10.93 -2.33
N LYS A 190 15.38 9.72 -2.09
CA LYS A 190 16.29 8.97 -2.95
C LYS A 190 15.54 7.82 -3.60
N ARG A 191 15.17 7.98 -4.87
CA ARG A 191 14.52 6.93 -5.65
C ARG A 191 15.59 6.01 -6.23
N GLN A 192 15.37 4.70 -6.18
CA GLN A 192 16.20 3.82 -7.00
C GLN A 192 15.86 4.08 -8.47
N THR A 193 16.87 4.41 -9.26
CA THR A 193 16.77 4.30 -10.71
C THR A 193 16.78 2.82 -11.05
N MET A 194 15.79 2.33 -11.79
CA MET A 194 15.89 1.00 -12.40
C MET A 194 17.20 0.95 -13.22
N PRO A 195 17.98 -0.14 -13.15
CA PRO A 195 19.10 -0.34 -14.06
C PRO A 195 18.66 -0.39 -15.53
#